data_AF-A0A8R2H5U9-F1
#
_entry.id   AF-A0A8R2H5U9-F1
#
_cell.length_a   1.000
_cell.length_b   1.000
_cell.length_c   1.000
_cell.angle_alpha   90.00
_cell.angle_beta   90.00
_cell.angle_gamma   90.00
#
_symmetry.space_group_name_H-M   'P 1'
#
loop_
_entity.id
_entity.type
_entity.pdbx_description
1 polymer ?
#
loop_
_entity_poly.entity_id
_entity_poly.type
_entity_poly.pdbx_seq_one_letter_code
_entity_poly.pdbx_strand_id
1 'polypeptide(L)'
;MVTSPLVDIITCNMKTSITPKDYTIAVEKNIDFEISYCPMLFGSSTRQDTFTLANILYIKGKSKDLIITTGAANKLDIRNPRDVMNLGILLGLSRKQSTKSVTQGSYSIILKSYGRKLGKSAIHLKPMNNSS
;
A
#
# COMPACT_ATOMS: atom_id res chain seq x y z
N MET A 1 -17.31 2.18 2.93
CA MET A 1 -15.99 1.70 3.39
C MET A 1 -14.97 2.83 3.50
N VAL A 2 -14.84 3.68 2.47
CA VAL A 2 -13.89 4.82 2.43
C VAL A 2 -14.25 5.99 3.37
N THR A 3 -15.36 5.90 4.09
CA THR A 3 -15.85 6.98 4.95
C THR A 3 -15.35 6.91 6.39
N SER A 4 -14.83 5.78 6.85
CA SER A 4 -14.39 5.59 8.23
C SER A 4 -13.06 6.31 8.50
N PRO A 5 -12.97 7.17 9.55
CA PRO A 5 -11.74 7.88 9.90
C PRO A 5 -10.68 6.99 10.57
N LEU A 6 -10.99 5.71 10.84
CA LEU A 6 -10.11 4.77 11.53
C LEU A 6 -9.32 3.84 10.58
N VAL A 7 -9.63 3.88 9.29
CA VAL A 7 -8.99 3.03 8.28
C VAL A 7 -7.85 3.79 7.61
N ASP A 8 -6.69 3.14 7.48
CA ASP A 8 -5.52 3.67 6.77
C ASP A 8 -5.20 2.93 5.48
N ILE A 9 -5.50 1.64 5.42
CA ILE A 9 -5.14 0.78 4.30
C ILE A 9 -6.39 0.04 3.85
N ILE A 10 -6.61 -0.02 2.54
CA ILE A 10 -7.59 -0.88 1.90
C ILE A 10 -6.84 -1.97 1.14
N THR A 11 -6.84 -3.19 1.68
CA THR A 11 -6.29 -4.37 0.98
C THR A 11 -7.15 -4.70 -0.24
N CYS A 12 -6.54 -4.65 -1.40
CA CYS A 12 -7.21 -4.88 -2.67
C CYS A 12 -7.01 -6.32 -3.14
N ASN A 13 -8.08 -6.92 -3.65
CA ASN A 13 -8.09 -8.19 -4.35
C ASN A 13 -9.08 -8.11 -5.52
N MET A 14 -9.20 -9.17 -6.32
CA MET A 14 -10.08 -9.18 -7.50
C MET A 14 -11.57 -8.95 -7.19
N LYS A 15 -12.02 -9.16 -5.95
CA LYS A 15 -13.40 -8.91 -5.51
C LYS A 15 -13.59 -7.48 -4.99
N THR A 16 -12.52 -6.71 -4.84
CA THR A 16 -12.58 -5.32 -4.36
C THR A 16 -13.24 -4.44 -5.42
N SER A 17 -14.47 -3.99 -5.13
CA SER A 17 -15.19 -3.03 -5.96
C SER A 17 -15.02 -1.62 -5.42
N ILE A 18 -14.25 -0.80 -6.14
CA ILE A 18 -14.02 0.62 -5.82
C ILE A 18 -14.41 1.45 -7.04
N THR A 19 -15.30 2.42 -6.83
CA THR A 19 -15.64 3.39 -7.87
C THR A 19 -14.56 4.46 -7.97
N PRO A 20 -14.40 5.16 -9.12
CA PRO A 20 -13.44 6.26 -9.23
C PRO A 20 -13.68 7.36 -8.19
N LYS A 21 -14.95 7.64 -7.85
CA LYS A 21 -15.32 8.60 -6.82
C LYS A 21 -14.82 8.17 -5.43
N ASP A 22 -15.05 6.91 -5.07
CA ASP A 22 -14.57 6.35 -3.81
C ASP A 22 -13.05 6.35 -3.74
N TYR A 23 -12.37 6.08 -4.86
CA TYR A 23 -10.91 6.16 -4.93
C TYR A 23 -10.42 7.57 -4.60
N THR A 24 -10.98 8.59 -5.23
CA THR A 24 -10.60 9.99 -4.97
C THR A 24 -10.81 10.36 -3.50
N ILE A 25 -11.95 9.97 -2.91
CA ILE A 25 -12.23 10.22 -1.50
C ILE A 25 -11.21 9.51 -0.59
N ALA A 26 -10.75 8.31 -0.97
CA ALA A 26 -9.73 7.57 -0.20
C ALA A 26 -8.40 8.32 -0.19
N VAL A 27 -7.96 8.76 -1.37
CA VAL A 27 -6.74 9.55 -1.56
C VAL A 27 -6.79 10.85 -0.75
N GLU A 28 -7.90 11.59 -0.82
CA GLU A 28 -8.09 12.83 -0.04
C GLU A 28 -8.02 12.58 1.48
N LYS A 29 -8.46 11.41 1.92
CA LYS A 29 -8.39 10.98 3.32
C LYS A 29 -7.07 10.32 3.72
N ASN A 30 -6.07 10.33 2.84
CA ASN A 30 -4.78 9.66 3.02
C ASN A 30 -4.97 8.17 3.39
N ILE A 31 -5.88 7.49 2.70
CA ILE A 31 -6.09 6.04 2.80
C ILE A 31 -5.37 5.41 1.62
N ASP A 32 -4.38 4.57 1.91
CA ASP A 32 -3.59 3.88 0.90
C ASP A 32 -4.26 2.58 0.44
N PHE A 33 -4.04 2.20 -0.81
CA PHE A 33 -4.48 0.93 -1.38
C PHE A 33 -3.32 -0.08 -1.39
N GLU A 34 -3.57 -1.29 -0.92
CA GLU A 34 -2.54 -2.34 -0.89
C GLU A 34 -2.76 -3.37 -2.00
N ILE A 35 -1.68 -3.68 -2.74
CA ILE A 35 -1.57 -4.87 -3.59
C ILE A 35 -0.51 -5.80 -3.00
N SER A 36 -0.87 -7.07 -2.79
CA SER A 36 0.08 -8.13 -2.46
C SER A 36 0.68 -8.74 -3.73
N TYR A 37 2.02 -8.85 -3.80
CA TYR A 37 2.69 -9.48 -4.95
C TYR A 37 2.86 -11.00 -4.82
N CYS A 38 2.76 -11.57 -3.62
CA CYS A 38 3.00 -13.01 -3.41
C CYS A 38 2.16 -13.92 -4.33
N PRO A 39 0.87 -13.64 -4.62
CA PRO A 39 0.10 -14.41 -5.59
C PRO A 39 0.77 -14.55 -6.97
N MET A 40 1.57 -13.58 -7.41
CA MET A 40 2.26 -13.61 -8.70
C MET A 40 3.34 -14.70 -8.80
N LEU A 41 3.83 -15.19 -7.66
CA LEU A 41 4.92 -16.17 -7.58
C LEU A 41 4.45 -17.61 -7.82
N PHE A 42 3.18 -17.93 -7.52
CA PHE A 42 2.70 -19.31 -7.48
C PHE A 42 2.18 -19.85 -8.82
N GLY A 43 1.59 -19.02 -9.67
CA GLY A 43 0.94 -19.49 -10.89
C GLY A 43 0.67 -18.40 -11.92
N SER A 44 0.38 -18.80 -13.15
CA SER A 44 0.07 -17.90 -14.26
C SER A 44 -1.29 -17.19 -14.06
N SER A 45 -2.29 -17.90 -13.53
CA SER A 45 -3.62 -17.34 -13.26
C SER A 45 -3.58 -16.24 -12.19
N THR A 46 -3.01 -16.53 -11.03
CA THR A 46 -2.87 -15.57 -9.92
C THR A 46 -1.98 -14.39 -10.29
N ARG A 47 -0.99 -14.61 -11.15
CA ARG A 47 -0.20 -13.53 -11.74
C ARG A 47 -1.04 -12.63 -12.63
N GLN A 48 -1.82 -13.21 -13.54
CA GLN A 48 -2.73 -12.46 -14.41
C GLN A 48 -3.74 -11.65 -13.59
N ASP A 49 -4.32 -12.25 -12.55
CA ASP A 49 -5.22 -11.56 -11.63
C ASP A 49 -4.57 -10.34 -10.97
N THR A 50 -3.31 -10.48 -10.53
CA THR A 50 -2.59 -9.36 -9.91
C THR A 50 -2.35 -8.21 -10.90
N PHE A 51 -2.01 -8.54 -12.16
CA PHE A 51 -1.91 -7.55 -13.23
C PHE A 51 -3.26 -6.87 -13.51
N THR A 52 -4.34 -7.64 -13.59
CA THR A 52 -5.68 -7.10 -13.82
C THR A 52 -6.10 -6.18 -12.68
N LEU A 53 -5.85 -6.56 -11.42
CA LEU A 53 -6.11 -5.72 -10.26
C LEU A 53 -5.33 -4.40 -10.31
N ALA A 54 -4.04 -4.45 -10.61
CA ALA A 54 -3.21 -3.25 -10.73
C ALA A 54 -3.72 -2.31 -11.84
N ASN A 55 -4.13 -2.88 -12.98
CA ASN A 55 -4.71 -2.12 -14.08
C ASN A 55 -6.07 -1.50 -13.70
N ILE A 56 -6.92 -2.21 -12.95
CA ILE A 56 -8.18 -1.67 -12.44
C ILE A 56 -7.89 -0.45 -11.55
N LEU A 57 -6.97 -0.56 -10.58
CA LEU A 57 -6.62 0.55 -9.69
C LEU A 57 -6.02 1.74 -10.46
N TYR A 58 -5.24 1.47 -11.51
CA TYR A 58 -4.75 2.50 -12.41
C TYR A 58 -5.90 3.20 -13.17
N ILE A 59 -6.85 2.46 -13.72
CA ILE A 59 -8.00 3.03 -14.42
C ILE A 59 -8.85 3.88 -13.47
N LYS A 60 -9.09 3.40 -12.25
CA LYS A 60 -9.96 4.08 -11.26
C LYS A 60 -9.33 5.32 -10.65
N GLY A 61 -8.02 5.30 -10.38
CA GLY A 61 -7.37 6.34 -9.56
C GLY A 61 -5.92 6.65 -9.91
N LYS A 62 -5.44 6.18 -11.07
CA LYS A 62 -4.05 6.35 -11.54
C LYS A 62 -2.99 5.80 -10.57
N SER A 63 -3.38 4.81 -9.77
CA SER A 63 -2.52 4.18 -8.76
C SER A 63 -1.87 5.19 -7.81
N LYS A 64 -2.63 6.23 -7.44
CA LYS A 64 -2.22 7.17 -6.38
C LYS A 64 -2.36 6.48 -5.02
N ASP A 65 -1.39 6.72 -4.14
CA ASP A 65 -1.35 6.21 -2.76
C ASP A 65 -1.60 4.70 -2.71
N LEU A 66 -0.72 4.00 -3.43
CA LEU A 66 -0.70 2.55 -3.53
C LEU A 66 0.57 2.03 -2.87
N ILE A 67 0.44 1.00 -2.05
CA ILE A 67 1.53 0.27 -1.42
C ILE A 67 1.62 -1.14 -1.99
N ILE A 68 2.85 -1.64 -2.11
CA ILE A 68 3.10 -3.03 -2.52
C ILE A 68 3.61 -3.80 -1.32
N THR A 69 2.91 -4.87 -0.97
CA THR A 69 3.27 -5.72 0.16
C THR A 69 3.53 -7.14 -0.32
N THR A 70 4.20 -7.93 0.53
CA THR A 70 4.43 -9.34 0.21
C THR A 70 3.13 -10.13 0.37
N GLY A 71 2.45 -10.08 1.53
CA GLY A 71 1.30 -10.95 1.82
C GLY A 71 1.68 -12.44 1.89
N ALA A 72 2.97 -12.74 2.04
CA ALA A 72 3.54 -14.08 2.10
C ALA A 72 3.31 -14.76 3.45
N ALA A 73 3.06 -16.08 3.38
CA ALA A 73 3.08 -16.96 4.55
C ALA A 73 4.48 -17.53 4.83
N ASN A 74 5.34 -17.65 3.80
CA ASN A 74 6.67 -18.24 3.91
C ASN A 74 7.77 -17.21 3.69
N LYS A 75 8.89 -17.36 4.42
CA LYS A 75 10.07 -16.50 4.29
C LYS A 75 10.68 -16.52 2.88
N LEU A 76 10.56 -17.64 2.17
CA LEU A 76 11.12 -17.82 0.81
C LEU A 76 10.40 -16.98 -0.25
N ASP A 77 9.20 -16.49 0.04
CA ASP A 77 8.41 -15.68 -0.89
C ASP A 77 8.74 -14.18 -0.80
N ILE A 78 9.54 -13.78 0.20
CA ILE A 78 9.97 -12.40 0.39
C ILE A 78 11.04 -12.06 -0.66
N ARG A 79 10.88 -10.90 -1.30
CA ARG A 79 11.84 -10.33 -2.27
C ARG A 79 12.53 -9.10 -1.71
N ASN A 80 13.71 -8.79 -2.24
CA ASN A 80 14.42 -7.59 -1.84
C ASN A 80 13.62 -6.34 -2.26
N PRO A 81 13.77 -5.19 -1.58
CA PRO A 81 12.98 -4.00 -1.88
C PRO A 81 13.12 -3.50 -3.33
N ARG A 82 14.28 -3.68 -3.98
CA ARG A 82 14.49 -3.25 -5.37
C ARG A 82 13.75 -4.13 -6.36
N ASP A 83 13.70 -5.44 -6.11
CA ASP A 83 12.92 -6.38 -6.92
C ASP A 83 11.44 -6.03 -6.82
N VAL A 84 10.95 -5.71 -5.62
CA VAL A 84 9.56 -5.25 -5.42
C VAL A 84 9.30 -3.93 -6.14
N MET A 85 10.24 -2.99 -6.14
CA MET A 85 10.13 -1.76 -6.94
C MET A 85 10.09 -2.06 -8.45
N ASN A 86 10.85 -3.04 -8.93
CA ASN A 86 10.77 -3.45 -10.34
C ASN A 86 9.43 -4.13 -10.67
N LEU A 87 8.89 -4.93 -9.74
CA LEU A 87 7.54 -5.49 -9.86
C LEU A 87 6.47 -4.39 -9.94
N GLY A 88 6.60 -3.32 -9.15
CA GLY A 88 5.67 -2.20 -9.26
C GLY A 88 5.67 -1.52 -10.63
N ILE A 89 6.84 -1.40 -11.28
CA ILE A 89 6.93 -0.91 -12.66
C ILE A 89 6.22 -1.86 -13.62
N LEU A 90 6.43 -3.17 -13.45
CA LEU A 90 5.76 -4.20 -14.24
C LEU A 90 4.23 -4.13 -14.09
N LEU A 91 3.74 -3.80 -12.89
CA LEU A 91 2.32 -3.57 -12.60
C LEU A 91 1.76 -2.23 -13.14
N GLY A 92 2.56 -1.46 -13.88
CA GLY A 92 2.13 -0.22 -14.54
C GLY A 92 2.32 1.05 -13.70
N LEU A 93 3.04 0.99 -12.58
CA LEU A 93 3.42 2.18 -11.82
C LEU A 93 4.57 2.92 -12.51
N SER A 94 4.58 4.25 -12.42
CA SER A 94 5.80 5.00 -12.72
C SER A 94 6.93 4.64 -11.74
N ARG A 95 8.18 4.86 -12.14
CA ARG A 95 9.35 4.63 -11.26
C ARG A 95 9.21 5.36 -9.92
N LYS A 96 8.73 6.60 -9.94
CA LYS A 96 8.49 7.40 -8.72
C LYS A 96 7.40 6.78 -7.84
N GLN A 97 6.29 6.35 -8.42
CA GLN A 97 5.21 5.68 -7.67
C GLN A 97 5.68 4.35 -7.08
N SER A 98 6.42 3.56 -7.86
CA SER A 98 6.94 2.27 -7.40
C SER A 98 7.97 2.42 -6.27
N THR A 99 8.85 3.42 -6.34
CA THR A 99 9.73 3.72 -5.20
C THR A 99 8.93 4.15 -3.98
N LYS A 100 7.94 5.04 -4.14
CA LYS A 100 7.09 5.53 -3.05
C LYS A 100 6.31 4.37 -2.39
N SER A 101 5.79 3.42 -3.17
CA SER A 101 4.93 2.32 -2.69
C SER A 101 5.65 1.33 -1.78
N VAL A 102 6.99 1.24 -1.88
CA VAL A 102 7.82 0.37 -1.04
C VAL A 102 8.49 1.14 0.11
N THR A 103 8.73 2.44 -0.06
CA THR A 103 9.47 3.27 0.92
C THR A 103 8.55 4.21 1.70
N GLN A 104 8.31 5.41 1.18
CA GLN A 104 7.70 6.51 1.92
C GLN A 104 6.20 6.29 2.21
N GLY A 105 5.48 5.53 1.38
CA GLY A 105 4.07 5.20 1.63
C GLY A 105 3.88 4.52 2.98
N SER A 106 4.62 3.44 3.22
CA SER A 106 4.58 2.68 4.49
C SER A 106 4.92 3.55 5.69
N TYR A 107 5.93 4.43 5.57
CA TYR A 107 6.32 5.33 6.66
C TYR A 107 5.22 6.34 7.00
N SER A 108 4.62 6.97 5.98
CA SER A 108 3.51 7.92 6.17
C SER A 108 2.31 7.29 6.86
N ILE A 109 1.97 6.04 6.49
CA ILE A 109 0.88 5.28 7.14
C ILE A 109 1.18 5.04 8.62
N ILE A 110 2.41 4.61 8.95
CA ILE A 110 2.82 4.37 10.34
C ILE A 110 2.74 5.66 11.16
N LEU A 111 3.25 6.77 10.63
CA LEU A 111 3.18 8.08 11.29
C LEU A 111 1.73 8.52 11.54
N LYS A 112 0.86 8.37 10.53
CA LYS A 112 -0.56 8.72 10.62
C LYS A 112 -1.27 7.89 11.71
N SER A 113 -1.05 6.57 11.70
CA SER A 113 -1.60 5.65 12.69
C SER A 113 -1.11 5.97 14.11
N TYR A 114 0.18 6.25 14.26
CA TYR A 114 0.77 6.67 15.51
C TYR A 114 0.19 8.00 16.01
N GLY A 115 0.03 8.99 15.12
CA GLY A 115 -0.60 10.27 15.44
C GLY A 115 -2.03 10.12 15.96
N ARG A 116 -2.84 9.20 15.39
CA ARG A 116 -4.19 8.92 15.91
C ARG A 116 -4.17 8.35 17.32
N LYS A 117 -3.20 7.48 17.65
CA LYS A 117 -3.06 6.93 19.02
C LYS A 117 -2.73 8.00 20.05
N LEU A 118 -2.04 9.06 19.64
CA LEU A 118 -1.62 10.16 20.52
C LEU A 118 -2.65 11.28 20.67
N GLY A 119 -3.71 11.29 19.87
CA GLY A 119 -4.71 12.36 19.85
C GLY A 119 -4.19 13.64 19.17
N LYS A 120 -4.85 14.78 19.44
CA LYS A 120 -4.53 16.08 18.82
C LYS A 120 -3.33 16.78 19.49
N SER A 121 -2.20 16.08 19.64
CA SER A 121 -0.96 16.72 20.08
C SER A 121 -0.12 17.13 18.89
N ALA A 122 0.38 18.37 18.87
CA ALA A 122 1.24 18.88 17.80
C ALA A 122 2.64 18.24 17.83
N ILE A 123 3.13 17.86 19.01
CA ILE A 123 4.46 17.31 19.22
C ILE A 123 4.37 16.21 20.29
N HIS A 124 5.06 15.10 20.08
CA HIS A 124 5.22 14.04 21.07
C HIS A 124 6.70 13.77 21.29
N LEU A 125 7.18 14.05 22.51
CA LEU A 125 8.57 13.82 22.89
C LEU A 125 8.68 12.46 23.56
N LYS A 126 9.55 11.59 23.02
CA LYS A 126 9.91 10.32 23.65
C LYS A 126 11.31 10.45 24.24
N PRO A 127 11.50 10.34 25.56
CA PRO A 127 12.82 10.32 26.15
C PRO A 127 13.61 9.12 25.62
N MET A 128 14.87 9.36 25.26
CA MET A 128 15.76 8.32 24.72
C MET A 128 16.41 7.59 25.89
N ASN A 129 15.92 6.40 26.21
CA ASN A 129 16.52 5.56 27.23
C ASN A 129 17.76 4.88 26.63
N ASN A 130 18.95 5.42 26.89
CA ASN A 130 20.22 4.77 26.61
C ASN A 130 20.39 3.58 27.57
N SER A 131 19.83 2.44 27.21
CA SER A 131 20.09 1.18 27.89
C SER A 131 21.24 0.52 27.16
N SER A 132 22.42 0.52 27.79
CA SER A 132 23.63 -0.19 27.34
C SER A 132 23.46 -1.70 27.38
#